data_AF-A0A0D1Y570-F1
#
_entry.id   AF-A0A0D1Y570-F1
#
_cell.length_a   1.000
_cell.length_b   1.000
_cell.length_c   1.000
_cell.angle_alpha   90.00
_cell.angle_beta   90.00
_cell.angle_gamma   90.00
#
_symmetry.space_group_name_H-M   'P 1'
#
loop_
_entity.id
_entity.type
_entity.pdbx_description
1 polymer ?
#
loop_
_entity_poly.entity_id
_entity_poly.type
_entity_poly.pdbx_seq_one_letter_code
_entity_poly.pdbx_strand_id
1 'polypeptide(L)'
;MHQLENEHIPVDIPRHLTYTSTDSYVIDTINCLHDSRLRHQPNGVSDTADCIYQISALAAMKATSSLFLRRDLRHGPFVLSLTDLHQSNIFVDENWNITYLIDLEWAFSCPIEMIHPPRWLANQAIDQMDEKIYDPVRREFLDVLNQTEQGLSVQPRHRLSVIMKQAWEMGTFWYTLALRSPTGLVRVFYDHIQPILAKGHEDNADFYTIMMEYWTIATTPFINKKLADKEKYDKQLRQAFEDKVELLC
;
A
#
# COMPACT_ATOMS: atom_id res chain seq x y z
N MET A 1 -5.78 3.23 7.41
CA MET A 1 -6.85 2.85 8.37
C MET A 1 -7.67 4.07 8.72
N HIS A 2 -7.11 5.09 9.38
CA HIS A 2 -7.84 6.29 9.81
C HIS A 2 -8.55 7.06 8.69
N GLN A 3 -7.94 7.17 7.52
CA GLN A 3 -8.62 7.74 6.36
C GLN A 3 -9.93 7.00 6.01
N LEU A 4 -9.92 5.67 6.06
CA LEU A 4 -11.13 4.87 5.80
C LEU A 4 -12.17 5.06 6.91
N GLU A 5 -11.74 5.12 8.18
CA GLU A 5 -12.64 5.44 9.30
C GLU A 5 -13.31 6.82 9.11
N ASN A 6 -12.55 7.83 8.67
CA ASN A 6 -13.07 9.18 8.37
C ASN A 6 -14.07 9.17 7.20
N GLU A 7 -13.85 8.31 6.21
CA GLU A 7 -14.76 8.07 5.08
C GLU A 7 -15.95 7.17 5.45
N HIS A 8 -16.09 6.79 6.73
CA HIS A 8 -17.12 5.88 7.24
C HIS A 8 -17.10 4.49 6.56
N ILE A 9 -15.93 4.08 6.07
CA ILE A 9 -15.69 2.74 5.53
C ILE A 9 -15.35 1.81 6.71
N PRO A 10 -16.10 0.71 6.91
CA PRO A 10 -15.83 -0.23 7.99
C PRO A 10 -14.42 -0.82 7.90
N VAL A 11 -13.69 -0.82 9.01
CA VAL A 11 -12.43 -1.56 9.13
C VAL A 11 -12.61 -2.60 10.22
N ASP A 12 -12.72 -3.88 9.83
CA ASP A 12 -12.98 -5.00 10.75
C ASP A 12 -11.70 -5.50 11.43
N ILE A 13 -10.92 -4.57 11.98
CA ILE A 13 -9.73 -4.87 12.79
C ILE A 13 -10.00 -4.35 14.20
N PRO A 14 -10.10 -5.23 15.22
CA PRO A 14 -10.29 -4.80 16.59
C PRO A 14 -9.15 -3.88 17.05
N ARG A 15 -9.49 -2.75 17.68
CA ARG A 15 -8.49 -1.76 18.15
C ARG A 15 -7.45 -2.30 19.13
N HIS A 16 -7.77 -3.40 19.82
CA HIS A 16 -6.90 -4.05 20.79
C HIS A 16 -6.14 -5.26 20.20
N LEU A 17 -6.34 -5.56 18.92
CA LEU A 17 -5.61 -6.64 18.25
C LEU A 17 -4.14 -6.25 18.09
N THR A 18 -3.26 -7.16 18.50
CA THR A 18 -1.82 -7.07 18.22
C THR A 18 -1.42 -8.27 17.37
N TYR A 19 -0.81 -8.00 16.23
CA TYR A 19 -0.36 -9.06 15.33
C TYR A 19 0.92 -9.72 15.84
N THR A 20 0.95 -11.05 15.79
CA THR A 20 2.13 -11.87 16.13
C THR A 20 2.75 -12.53 14.90
N SER A 21 2.15 -12.33 13.72
CA SER A 21 2.70 -12.79 12.44
C SER A 21 2.48 -11.76 11.34
N THR A 22 3.47 -11.65 10.46
CA THR A 22 3.41 -10.85 9.23
C THR A 22 2.28 -11.31 8.33
N ASP A 23 2.05 -12.64 8.23
CA ASP A 23 1.01 -13.21 7.37
C ASP A 23 -0.40 -12.73 7.78
N SER A 24 -0.72 -12.75 9.08
CA SER A 24 -2.02 -12.26 9.57
C SER A 24 -2.18 -10.75 9.37
N TYR A 25 -1.12 -9.97 9.66
CA TYR A 25 -1.10 -8.53 9.41
C TYR A 25 -1.40 -8.20 7.94
N VAL A 26 -0.75 -8.92 7.01
CA VAL A 26 -0.89 -8.68 5.57
C VAL A 26 -2.27 -9.05 5.06
N ILE A 27 -2.78 -10.23 5.45
CA ILE A 27 -4.12 -10.67 5.04
C ILE A 27 -5.20 -9.72 5.57
N ASP A 28 -5.12 -9.29 6.83
CA ASP A 28 -6.07 -8.34 7.39
C ASP A 28 -5.92 -6.95 6.76
N THR A 29 -4.70 -6.53 6.40
CA THR A 29 -4.49 -5.29 5.62
C THR A 29 -5.21 -5.36 4.28
N ILE A 30 -5.12 -6.47 3.55
CA ILE A 30 -5.83 -6.62 2.26
C ILE A 30 -7.35 -6.68 2.49
N ASN A 31 -7.82 -7.55 3.39
CA ASN A 31 -9.24 -7.79 3.59
C ASN A 31 -9.98 -6.61 4.25
N CYS A 32 -9.40 -6.03 5.29
CA CYS A 32 -10.07 -5.03 6.11
C CYS A 32 -9.85 -3.60 5.62
N LEU A 33 -8.83 -3.35 4.79
CA LEU A 33 -8.61 -2.02 4.21
C LEU A 33 -8.98 -1.99 2.73
N HIS A 34 -8.31 -2.78 1.90
CA HIS A 34 -8.44 -2.68 0.43
C HIS A 34 -9.76 -3.26 -0.07
N ASP A 35 -10.09 -4.48 0.34
CA ASP A 35 -11.38 -5.12 0.07
C ASP A 35 -12.53 -4.29 0.65
N SER A 36 -12.39 -3.83 1.90
CA SER A 36 -13.45 -3.04 2.54
C SER A 36 -13.70 -1.72 1.82
N ARG A 37 -12.62 -1.02 1.41
CA ARG A 37 -12.73 0.18 0.57
C ARG A 37 -13.50 -0.13 -0.71
N LEU A 38 -13.13 -1.17 -1.44
CA LEU A 38 -13.81 -1.53 -2.68
C LEU A 38 -15.28 -1.94 -2.44
N ARG A 39 -15.60 -2.55 -1.30
CA ARG A 39 -16.98 -2.93 -0.96
C ARG A 39 -17.84 -1.72 -0.59
N HIS A 40 -17.31 -0.78 0.18
CA HIS A 40 -18.14 0.24 0.83
C HIS A 40 -18.03 1.64 0.21
N GLN A 41 -16.93 1.97 -0.47
CA GLN A 41 -16.75 3.29 -1.10
C GLN A 41 -17.65 3.42 -2.34
N PRO A 42 -18.73 4.20 -2.37
CA PRO A 42 -19.74 4.13 -3.45
C PRO A 42 -19.16 4.43 -4.85
N ASN A 43 -18.22 5.37 -4.93
CA ASN A 43 -17.51 5.77 -6.15
C ASN A 43 -16.18 5.02 -6.36
N GLY A 44 -16.01 3.86 -5.73
CA GLY A 44 -14.76 3.09 -5.78
C GLY A 44 -14.43 2.45 -7.14
N VAL A 45 -15.40 2.41 -8.06
CA VAL A 45 -15.20 1.93 -9.44
C VAL A 45 -15.83 2.88 -10.44
N SER A 46 -15.30 2.94 -11.67
CA SER A 46 -15.88 3.70 -12.79
C SER A 46 -16.90 2.90 -13.59
N ASP A 47 -16.57 1.65 -13.91
CA ASP A 47 -17.34 0.77 -14.79
C ASP A 47 -17.00 -0.71 -14.52
N THR A 48 -17.61 -1.61 -15.29
CA THR A 48 -17.41 -3.07 -15.15
C THR A 48 -15.96 -3.48 -15.34
N ALA A 49 -15.26 -2.90 -16.32
CA ALA A 49 -13.89 -3.28 -16.64
C ALA A 49 -12.94 -2.83 -15.52
N ASP A 50 -13.11 -1.61 -15.01
CA ASP A 50 -12.38 -1.12 -13.85
C ASP A 50 -12.66 -1.98 -12.60
N CYS A 51 -13.92 -2.34 -12.35
CA CYS A 51 -14.25 -3.22 -11.23
C CYS A 51 -13.54 -4.58 -11.34
N ILE A 52 -13.53 -5.20 -12.53
CA ILE A 52 -12.85 -6.48 -12.80
C ILE A 52 -11.33 -6.35 -12.65
N TYR A 53 -10.75 -5.24 -13.11
CA TYR A 53 -9.33 -4.93 -13.00
C TYR A 53 -8.91 -4.83 -11.52
N GLN A 54 -9.65 -4.09 -10.70
CA GLN A 54 -9.36 -3.94 -9.28
C GLN A 54 -9.52 -5.25 -8.49
N ILE A 55 -10.61 -5.99 -8.66
CA ILE A 55 -10.83 -7.26 -7.92
C ILE A 55 -9.81 -8.33 -8.31
N SER A 56 -9.38 -8.38 -9.57
CA SER A 56 -8.38 -9.34 -10.04
C SER A 56 -7.02 -9.09 -9.39
N ALA A 57 -6.60 -7.82 -9.29
CA ALA A 57 -5.39 -7.44 -8.56
C ALA A 57 -5.49 -7.81 -7.07
N LEU A 58 -6.61 -7.54 -6.41
CA LEU A 58 -6.81 -7.88 -5.00
C LEU A 58 -6.77 -9.40 -4.76
N ALA A 59 -7.42 -10.18 -5.62
CA ALA A 59 -7.35 -11.65 -5.55
C ALA A 59 -5.91 -12.15 -5.73
N ALA A 60 -5.18 -11.61 -6.70
CA ALA A 60 -3.81 -12.00 -6.97
C ALA A 60 -2.87 -11.61 -5.82
N MET A 61 -3.02 -10.41 -5.25
CA MET A 61 -2.27 -9.96 -4.08
C MET A 61 -2.43 -10.92 -2.90
N LYS A 62 -3.66 -11.41 -2.64
CA LYS A 62 -3.90 -12.43 -1.58
C LYS A 62 -3.18 -13.73 -1.90
N ALA A 63 -3.34 -14.24 -3.12
CA ALA A 63 -2.80 -15.52 -3.57
C ALA A 63 -1.26 -15.58 -3.58
N THR A 64 -0.60 -14.42 -3.75
CA THR A 64 0.84 -14.35 -4.00
C THR A 64 1.65 -13.85 -2.81
N SER A 65 1.01 -13.51 -1.68
CA SER A 65 1.65 -12.97 -0.47
C SER A 65 2.89 -13.74 -0.02
N SER A 66 2.83 -15.07 0.02
CA SER A 66 3.93 -15.93 0.47
C SER A 66 5.14 -15.96 -0.47
N LEU A 67 5.01 -15.46 -1.70
CA LEU A 67 6.11 -15.37 -2.66
C LEU A 67 6.97 -14.13 -2.41
N PHE A 68 6.35 -13.07 -1.88
CA PHE A 68 7.00 -11.77 -1.67
C PHE A 68 7.43 -11.52 -0.22
N LEU A 69 7.05 -12.38 0.72
CA LEU A 69 7.37 -12.20 2.14
C LEU A 69 8.26 -13.32 2.63
N ARG A 70 9.27 -12.96 3.42
CA ARG A 70 10.25 -13.92 3.90
C ARG A 70 9.73 -14.76 5.05
N ARG A 71 9.87 -16.08 4.89
CA ARG A 71 9.43 -17.04 5.91
C ARG A 71 10.18 -16.90 7.24
N ASP A 72 11.47 -16.52 7.21
CA ASP A 72 12.26 -16.34 8.42
C ASP A 72 11.88 -15.07 9.22
N LEU A 73 11.18 -14.11 8.58
CA LEU A 73 10.67 -12.89 9.20
C LEU A 73 9.17 -12.94 9.52
N ARG A 74 8.53 -14.09 9.31
CA ARG A 74 7.09 -14.31 9.53
C ARG A 74 6.62 -13.93 10.93
N HIS A 75 7.44 -14.15 11.93
CA HIS A 75 7.10 -13.89 13.34
C HIS A 75 7.82 -12.64 13.88
N GLY A 76 8.28 -11.77 12.98
CA GLY A 76 8.94 -10.52 13.30
C GLY A 76 10.42 -10.47 12.90
N PRO A 77 11.13 -9.41 13.29
CA PRO A 77 10.68 -8.38 14.23
C PRO A 77 9.59 -7.46 13.67
N PHE A 78 8.74 -6.96 14.56
CA PHE A 78 7.90 -5.79 14.31
C PHE A 78 8.63 -4.56 14.83
N VAL A 79 8.68 -3.51 14.04
CA VAL A 79 9.44 -2.30 14.33
C VAL A 79 8.56 -1.07 14.26
N LEU A 80 8.85 -0.07 15.08
CA LEU A 80 8.17 1.21 15.06
C LEU A 80 8.52 1.96 13.77
N SER A 81 7.50 2.40 13.03
CA SER A 81 7.61 3.18 11.81
C SER A 81 6.87 4.50 11.98
N LEU A 82 7.51 5.59 11.56
CA LEU A 82 6.89 6.90 11.41
C LEU A 82 6.33 6.98 9.99
N THR A 83 5.01 7.08 9.84
CA THR A 83 4.36 7.02 8.52
C THR A 83 4.59 8.26 7.67
N ASP A 84 4.74 9.43 8.31
CA ASP A 84 4.78 10.74 7.65
C ASP A 84 6.10 11.47 7.92
N LEU A 85 7.20 10.71 7.92
CA LEU A 85 8.52 11.30 8.04
C LEU A 85 8.95 11.86 6.68
N HIS A 86 8.81 13.18 6.50
CA HIS A 86 9.29 13.92 5.34
C HIS A 86 10.07 15.18 5.74
N GLN A 87 10.75 15.82 4.78
CA GLN A 87 11.63 16.97 5.02
C GLN A 87 11.02 18.08 5.90
N SER A 88 9.73 18.44 5.71
CA SER A 88 9.09 19.48 6.53
C SER A 88 8.82 19.08 7.99
N ASN A 89 8.95 17.79 8.32
CA ASN A 89 8.77 17.26 9.68
C ASN A 89 10.11 17.03 10.40
N ILE A 90 11.24 17.33 9.75
CA ILE A 90 12.59 17.16 10.28
C ILE A 90 13.24 18.54 10.45
N PHE A 91 13.54 18.91 11.70
CA PHE A 91 14.24 20.15 12.02
C PHE A 91 15.72 19.87 12.24
N VAL A 92 16.56 20.77 11.76
CA VAL A 92 18.01 20.69 11.87
C VAL A 92 18.61 21.97 12.43
N ASP A 93 19.77 21.86 13.07
CA ASP A 93 20.58 23.03 13.47
C ASP A 93 21.43 23.57 12.31
N GLU A 94 22.26 24.59 12.58
CA GLU A 94 23.17 25.21 11.60
C GLU A 94 24.21 24.24 11.01
N ASN A 95 24.46 23.10 11.68
CA ASN A 95 25.40 22.07 11.27
C ASN A 95 24.69 20.85 10.65
N TRP A 96 23.40 20.95 10.32
CA TRP A 96 22.58 19.87 9.78
C TRP A 96 22.34 18.68 10.73
N ASN A 97 22.56 18.84 12.04
CA ASN A 97 22.18 17.81 13.00
C ASN A 97 20.67 17.85 13.22
N ILE A 98 20.02 16.68 13.20
CA ILE A 98 18.59 16.56 13.51
C ILE A 98 18.36 16.96 14.97
N THR A 99 17.53 17.97 15.19
CA THR A 99 17.20 18.50 16.52
C THR A 99 15.81 18.07 16.98
N TYR A 100 14.83 18.07 16.07
CA TYR A 100 13.45 17.71 16.37
C TYR A 100 12.80 16.94 15.23
N LEU A 101 11.94 16.00 15.59
CA LEU A 101 10.97 15.36 14.71
C LEU A 101 9.57 15.72 15.20
N ILE A 102 8.72 16.21 14.32
CA ILE A 102 7.33 16.56 14.63
C ILE A 102 6.37 15.63 13.88
N ASP A 103 5.08 15.78 14.17
CA ASP A 103 4.00 15.08 13.48
C ASP A 103 4.10 13.53 13.55
N LEU A 104 4.15 13.03 14.79
CA LEU A 104 4.36 11.61 15.09
C LEU A 104 3.05 10.86 15.37
N GLU A 105 1.90 11.49 15.15
CA GLU A 105 0.58 10.99 15.57
C GLU A 105 0.17 9.68 14.88
N TRP A 106 0.78 9.39 13.74
CA TRP A 106 0.51 8.20 12.92
C TRP A 106 1.58 7.12 13.03
N ALA A 107 2.45 7.18 14.06
CA ALA A 107 3.44 6.14 14.31
C ALA A 107 2.76 4.78 14.60
N PHE A 108 3.32 3.69 14.06
CA PHE A 108 2.77 2.36 14.20
C PHE A 108 3.86 1.29 14.16
N SER A 109 3.58 0.11 14.71
CA SER A 109 4.45 -1.06 14.60
C SER A 109 4.07 -1.90 13.38
N CYS A 110 5.04 -2.24 12.54
CA CYS A 110 4.83 -3.07 11.36
C CYS A 110 5.93 -4.12 11.19
N PRO A 111 5.69 -5.18 10.39
CA PRO A 111 6.74 -6.09 9.98
C PRO A 111 7.95 -5.34 9.41
N ILE A 112 9.17 -5.78 9.74
CA ILE A 112 10.40 -5.11 9.33
C ILE A 112 10.54 -4.97 7.80
N GLU A 113 9.95 -5.88 7.03
CA GLU A 113 9.94 -5.85 5.56
C GLU A 113 9.09 -4.71 4.97
N MET A 114 8.25 -4.05 5.78
CA MET A 114 7.42 -2.90 5.37
C MET A 114 8.08 -1.54 5.64
N ILE A 115 9.34 -1.55 6.10
CA ILE A 115 10.14 -0.33 6.22
C ILE A 115 10.82 -0.07 4.89
N HIS A 116 10.55 1.11 4.35
CA HIS A 116 11.05 1.54 3.05
C HIS A 116 12.07 2.68 3.23
N PRO A 117 13.03 2.82 2.30
CA PRO A 117 13.76 4.06 2.13
C PRO A 117 12.78 5.25 2.00
N PRO A 118 13.14 6.44 2.49
CA PRO A 118 12.23 7.58 2.47
C PRO A 118 11.81 7.93 1.04
N ARG A 119 10.51 7.95 0.77
CA ARG A 119 9.98 8.08 -0.61
C ARG A 119 10.24 9.46 -1.22
N TRP A 120 10.30 10.48 -0.37
CA TRP A 120 10.59 11.86 -0.77
C TRP A 120 12.01 12.06 -1.30
N LEU A 121 12.89 11.06 -1.20
CA LEU A 121 14.24 11.11 -1.79
C LEU A 121 14.23 11.32 -3.32
N ALA A 122 13.23 10.78 -4.03
CA ALA A 122 13.06 11.00 -5.46
C ALA A 122 11.95 12.01 -5.81
N ASN A 123 11.21 12.50 -4.80
CA ASN A 123 10.06 13.39 -4.97
C ASN A 123 9.02 12.88 -6.00
N GLN A 124 8.76 11.56 -6.01
CA GLN A 124 7.78 10.90 -6.89
C GLN A 124 6.61 10.32 -6.10
N ALA A 125 5.41 10.36 -6.67
CA ALA A 125 4.24 9.67 -6.14
C ALA A 125 4.41 8.15 -6.26
N ILE A 126 3.72 7.39 -5.40
CA ILE A 126 3.85 5.93 -5.30
C ILE A 126 3.45 5.21 -6.60
N ASP A 127 2.37 5.68 -7.23
CA ASP A 127 1.81 5.17 -8.48
C ASP A 127 2.56 5.65 -9.73
N GLN A 128 3.57 6.50 -9.57
CA GLN A 128 4.38 7.08 -10.64
C GLN A 128 5.88 6.90 -10.40
N MET A 129 6.26 5.97 -9.52
CA MET A 129 7.64 5.75 -9.14
C MET A 129 8.40 5.09 -10.30
N ASP A 130 9.25 5.87 -10.96
CA ASP A 130 10.15 5.35 -12.00
C ASP A 130 11.37 4.72 -11.32
N GLU A 131 11.53 3.40 -11.48
CA GLU A 131 12.68 2.67 -10.94
C GLU A 131 14.02 3.27 -11.38
N LYS A 132 14.11 3.84 -12.60
CA LYS A 132 15.35 4.44 -13.12
C LYS A 132 15.76 5.69 -12.35
N ILE A 133 14.79 6.40 -11.77
CA ILE A 133 15.01 7.61 -10.98
C ILE A 133 15.20 7.25 -9.51
N TYR A 134 14.36 6.34 -9.00
CA TYR A 134 14.37 5.98 -7.59
C TYR A 134 15.54 5.07 -7.20
N ASP A 135 15.91 4.09 -8.04
CA ASP A 135 16.93 3.09 -7.71
C ASP A 135 18.31 3.68 -7.39
N PRO A 136 18.85 4.67 -8.14
CA PRO A 136 20.11 5.31 -7.78
C PRO A 136 20.10 5.94 -6.37
N VAL A 137 19.08 6.74 -6.05
CA VAL A 137 18.99 7.46 -4.77
C VAL A 137 18.73 6.48 -3.62
N ARG A 138 17.93 5.45 -3.87
CA ARG A 138 17.70 4.34 -2.93
C ARG A 138 19.00 3.61 -2.60
N ARG A 139 19.84 3.31 -3.58
CA ARG A 139 21.13 2.65 -3.37
C ARG A 139 22.07 3.50 -2.54
N GLU A 140 22.17 4.80 -2.85
CA GLU A 140 22.94 5.75 -2.05
C GLU A 140 22.48 5.74 -0.58
N PHE A 141 21.16 5.82 -0.34
CA PHE A 141 20.60 5.72 1.00
C PHE A 141 20.98 4.41 1.71
N LEU A 142 20.90 3.27 1.01
CA LEU A 142 21.26 1.97 1.60
C LEU A 142 22.76 1.85 1.90
N ASP A 143 23.62 2.45 1.08
CA ASP A 143 25.06 2.47 1.31
C ASP A 143 25.40 3.29 2.57
N VAL A 144 24.81 4.47 2.72
CA VAL A 144 24.96 5.30 3.93
C VAL A 144 24.39 4.60 5.16
N LEU A 145 23.21 3.98 5.04
CA LEU A 145 22.59 3.23 6.13
C LEU A 145 23.48 2.06 6.57
N ASN A 146 23.99 1.28 5.64
CA ASN A 146 24.88 0.16 5.95
C ASN A 146 26.18 0.61 6.63
N GLN A 147 26.79 1.71 6.19
CA GLN A 147 27.98 2.28 6.85
C GLN A 147 27.67 2.74 8.27
N THR A 148 26.52 3.39 8.47
CA THR A 148 26.06 3.84 9.79
C THR A 148 25.81 2.66 10.73
N GLU A 149 25.11 1.63 10.26
CA GLU A 149 24.85 0.40 11.01
C GLU A 149 26.15 -0.35 11.37
N GLN A 150 27.16 -0.30 10.50
CA GLN A 150 28.49 -0.85 10.80
C GLN A 150 29.20 -0.05 11.89
N GLY A 151 29.19 1.28 11.83
CA GLY A 151 29.75 2.15 12.87
C GLY A 151 29.08 1.94 14.22
N LEU A 152 27.77 1.67 14.23
CA LEU A 152 26.99 1.33 15.43
C LEU A 152 27.14 -0.13 15.86
N SER A 153 27.99 -0.93 15.20
CA SER A 153 28.21 -2.35 15.50
C SER A 153 26.92 -3.21 15.48
N VAL A 154 25.95 -2.84 14.65
CA VAL A 154 24.72 -3.62 14.46
C VAL A 154 25.06 -4.95 13.79
N GLN A 155 24.59 -6.04 14.37
CA GLN A 155 24.79 -7.39 13.86
C GLN A 155 24.16 -7.53 12.46
N PRO A 156 24.82 -8.18 11.48
CA PRO A 156 24.32 -8.29 10.11
C PRO A 156 22.88 -8.79 10.00
N ARG A 157 22.48 -9.74 10.85
CA ARG A 157 21.11 -10.29 10.89
C ARG A 157 20.02 -9.29 11.31
N HIS A 158 20.40 -8.17 11.93
CA HIS A 158 19.49 -7.12 12.38
C HIS A 158 19.64 -5.83 11.55
N ARG A 159 20.49 -5.83 10.52
CA ARG A 159 20.71 -4.65 9.67
C ARG A 159 19.53 -4.46 8.73
N LEU A 160 18.92 -3.30 8.83
CA LEU A 160 17.82 -2.88 7.98
C LEU A 160 18.29 -2.69 6.54
N SER A 161 19.53 -2.24 6.32
CA SER A 161 20.11 -2.11 4.97
C SER A 161 20.10 -3.45 4.20
N VAL A 162 20.43 -4.56 4.87
CA VAL A 162 20.42 -5.90 4.28
C VAL A 162 19.00 -6.34 3.95
N ILE A 163 18.05 -6.11 4.87
CA ILE A 163 16.64 -6.46 4.67
C ILE A 163 16.05 -5.65 3.52
N MET A 164 16.27 -4.34 3.47
CA MET A 164 15.78 -3.47 2.40
C MET A 164 16.38 -3.83 1.03
N LYS A 165 17.66 -4.20 0.98
CA LYS A 165 18.29 -4.68 -0.24
C LYS A 165 17.62 -5.95 -0.76
N GLN A 166 17.44 -6.94 0.12
CA GLN A 166 16.77 -8.20 -0.23
C GLN A 166 15.30 -7.98 -0.61
N ALA A 167 14.60 -7.09 0.10
CA ALA A 167 13.22 -6.74 -0.19
C ALA A 167 13.07 -6.11 -1.59
N TRP A 168 14.05 -5.33 -2.04
CA TRP A 168 14.08 -4.83 -3.41
C TRP A 168 14.28 -5.95 -4.43
N GLU A 169 15.30 -6.80 -4.23
CA GLU A 169 15.64 -7.91 -5.13
C GLU A 169 14.51 -8.93 -5.29
N MET A 170 13.73 -9.17 -4.23
CA MET A 170 12.59 -10.11 -4.24
C MET A 170 11.27 -9.50 -4.74
N GLY A 171 11.19 -8.17 -4.90
CA GLY A 171 9.92 -7.47 -5.16
C GLY A 171 9.04 -7.25 -3.92
N THR A 172 9.49 -7.66 -2.73
CA THR A 172 8.85 -7.38 -1.44
C THR A 172 8.60 -5.88 -1.22
N PHE A 173 9.53 -5.04 -1.69
CA PHE A 173 9.40 -3.59 -1.66
C PHE A 173 8.09 -3.14 -2.33
N TRP A 174 7.82 -3.60 -3.56
CA TRP A 174 6.62 -3.26 -4.30
C TRP A 174 5.36 -3.84 -3.66
N TYR A 175 5.45 -5.10 -3.22
CA TYR A 175 4.34 -5.76 -2.54
C TYR A 175 3.90 -5.02 -1.28
N THR A 176 4.84 -4.70 -0.39
CA THR A 176 4.54 -3.99 0.86
C THR A 176 4.21 -2.52 0.63
N LEU A 177 4.76 -1.88 -0.41
CA LEU A 177 4.38 -0.53 -0.84
C LEU A 177 2.93 -0.48 -1.31
N ALA A 178 2.51 -1.45 -2.13
CA ALA A 178 1.12 -1.59 -2.59
C ALA A 178 0.15 -1.73 -1.40
N LEU A 179 0.50 -2.55 -0.41
CA LEU A 179 -0.30 -2.70 0.82
C LEU A 179 -0.49 -1.39 1.58
N ARG A 180 0.51 -0.49 1.58
CA ARG A 180 0.46 0.81 2.27
C ARG A 180 -0.29 1.89 1.48
N SER A 181 -0.66 1.64 0.22
CA SER A 181 -1.29 2.62 -0.66
C SER A 181 -2.70 2.19 -1.07
N PRO A 182 -3.76 2.60 -0.35
CA PRO A 182 -5.14 2.22 -0.67
C PRO A 182 -5.57 2.55 -2.10
N THR A 183 -5.06 3.63 -2.67
CA THR A 183 -5.38 4.07 -4.04
C THR A 183 -4.37 3.57 -5.08
N GLY A 184 -3.12 3.30 -4.67
CA GLY A 184 -2.04 2.87 -5.59
C GLY A 184 -1.88 1.37 -5.74
N LEU A 185 -2.47 0.53 -4.87
CA LEU A 185 -2.24 -0.92 -4.86
C LEU A 185 -2.39 -1.56 -6.24
N VAL A 186 -3.48 -1.25 -6.93
CA VAL A 186 -3.83 -1.89 -8.20
C VAL A 186 -2.78 -1.55 -9.26
N ARG A 187 -2.40 -0.27 -9.36
CA ARG A 187 -1.38 0.16 -10.32
C ARG A 187 -0.01 -0.45 -10.02
N VAL A 188 0.41 -0.41 -8.75
CA VAL A 188 1.69 -1.01 -8.32
C VAL A 188 1.71 -2.52 -8.59
N PHE A 189 0.58 -3.21 -8.40
CA PHE A 189 0.47 -4.63 -8.71
C PHE A 189 0.76 -4.92 -10.18
N TYR A 190 0.06 -4.27 -11.11
CA TYR A 190 0.23 -4.54 -12.53
C TYR A 190 1.59 -4.06 -13.06
N ASP A 191 2.10 -2.92 -12.57
CA ASP A 191 3.37 -2.36 -13.07
C ASP A 191 4.61 -3.09 -12.56
N HIS A 192 4.60 -3.52 -11.28
CA HIS A 192 5.83 -3.97 -10.62
C HIS A 192 5.75 -5.38 -10.02
N ILE A 193 4.56 -5.89 -9.67
CA ILE A 193 4.41 -7.19 -8.99
C ILE A 193 4.09 -8.30 -10.00
N GLN A 194 3.07 -8.11 -10.82
CA GLN A 194 2.63 -9.09 -11.82
C GLN A 194 3.76 -9.44 -12.80
N PRO A 195 4.58 -8.49 -13.32
CA PRO A 195 5.63 -8.82 -14.28
C PRO A 195 6.76 -9.70 -13.71
N ILE A 196 6.93 -9.72 -12.38
CA ILE A 196 7.86 -10.63 -11.69
C ILE A 196 7.37 -12.07 -11.77
N LEU A 197 6.04 -12.26 -11.67
CA LEU A 197 5.41 -13.58 -11.67
C LEU A 197 5.18 -14.11 -13.09
N ALA A 198 4.60 -13.28 -13.95
CA ALA A 198 4.24 -13.65 -15.31
C ALA A 198 4.08 -12.40 -16.20
N LYS A 199 4.93 -12.31 -17.23
CA LYS A 199 4.90 -11.19 -18.18
C LYS A 199 3.70 -11.31 -19.13
N GLY A 200 3.04 -10.18 -19.40
CA GLY A 200 1.93 -10.09 -20.36
C GLY A 200 0.58 -10.59 -19.84
N HIS A 201 0.45 -10.86 -18.54
CA HIS A 201 -0.85 -11.24 -17.95
C HIS A 201 -1.83 -10.06 -17.89
N GLU A 202 -1.36 -8.82 -17.77
CA GLU A 202 -2.22 -7.62 -17.83
C GLU A 202 -2.94 -7.50 -19.19
N ASP A 203 -2.29 -7.91 -20.28
CA ASP A 203 -2.86 -7.89 -21.63
C ASP A 203 -3.71 -9.15 -21.93
N ASN A 204 -3.75 -10.12 -21.01
CA ASN A 204 -4.45 -11.39 -21.19
C ASN A 204 -5.83 -11.38 -20.51
N ALA A 205 -6.90 -11.40 -21.32
CA ALA A 205 -8.28 -11.45 -20.83
C ALA A 205 -8.59 -12.67 -19.93
N ASP A 206 -7.92 -13.80 -20.14
CA ASP A 206 -8.13 -15.02 -19.34
C ASP A 206 -7.71 -14.81 -17.88
N PHE A 207 -6.69 -13.99 -17.65
CA PHE A 207 -6.24 -13.66 -16.30
C PHE A 207 -7.37 -13.05 -15.47
N TYR A 208 -8.06 -12.06 -16.02
CA TYR A 208 -9.16 -11.37 -15.34
C TYR A 208 -10.36 -12.28 -15.13
N THR A 209 -10.72 -13.05 -16.16
CA THR A 209 -11.85 -13.99 -16.12
C THR A 209 -11.68 -15.02 -14.99
N ILE A 210 -10.45 -15.49 -14.78
CA ILE A 210 -10.14 -16.42 -13.69
C ILE A 210 -10.08 -15.67 -12.36
N MET A 211 -9.23 -14.65 -12.25
CA MET A 211 -8.89 -14.04 -10.96
C MET A 211 -10.08 -13.34 -10.30
N MET A 212 -11.01 -12.77 -11.07
CA MET A 212 -12.20 -12.13 -10.51
C MET A 212 -13.07 -13.10 -9.70
N GLU A 213 -13.15 -14.37 -10.09
CA GLU A 213 -13.94 -15.38 -9.41
C GLU A 213 -13.30 -15.83 -8.08
N TYR A 214 -11.99 -15.64 -7.92
CA TYR A 214 -11.26 -15.96 -6.68
C TYR A 214 -11.23 -14.79 -5.67
N TRP A 215 -11.79 -13.63 -6.00
CA TRP A 215 -11.82 -12.50 -5.07
C TRP A 215 -12.90 -12.65 -3.98
N THR A 216 -14.12 -13.06 -4.35
CA THR A 216 -15.25 -13.19 -3.42
C THR A 216 -16.28 -14.20 -3.89
N ILE A 217 -17.13 -14.68 -2.98
CA ILE A 217 -18.27 -15.52 -3.36
C ILE A 217 -19.29 -14.65 -4.10
N ALA A 218 -19.72 -15.12 -5.28
CA ALA A 218 -20.69 -14.43 -6.13
C ALA A 218 -20.20 -13.06 -6.61
N THR A 219 -19.10 -13.06 -7.37
CA THR A 219 -18.49 -11.84 -7.93
C THR A 219 -19.42 -11.06 -8.85
N THR A 220 -20.15 -11.72 -9.77
CA THR A 220 -21.04 -11.01 -10.71
C THR A 220 -22.16 -10.21 -10.02
N PRO A 221 -22.90 -10.76 -9.04
CA PRO A 221 -23.81 -9.96 -8.22
C PRO A 221 -23.16 -8.78 -7.51
N PHE A 222 -21.92 -8.94 -7.00
CA PHE A 222 -21.18 -7.83 -6.41
C PHE A 222 -20.91 -6.71 -7.42
N ILE A 223 -20.41 -7.03 -8.62
CA ILE A 223 -20.12 -6.05 -9.67
C ILE A 223 -21.38 -5.25 -10.02
N ASN A 224 -22.51 -5.94 -10.25
CA ASN A 224 -23.77 -5.29 -10.58
C ASN A 224 -24.24 -4.35 -9.47
N LYS A 225 -24.15 -4.79 -8.21
CA LYS A 225 -24.46 -3.94 -7.06
C LYS A 225 -23.55 -2.71 -7.03
N LYS A 226 -22.25 -2.89 -7.27
CA LYS A 226 -21.27 -1.81 -7.18
C LYS A 226 -21.50 -0.73 -8.24
N LEU A 227 -21.87 -1.12 -9.45
CA LEU A 227 -22.24 -0.18 -10.52
C LEU A 227 -23.50 0.61 -10.16
N ALA A 228 -24.49 -0.02 -9.53
CA ALA A 228 -25.68 0.67 -9.03
C ALA A 228 -25.35 1.66 -7.90
N ASP A 229 -24.44 1.30 -6.99
CA ASP A 229 -23.94 2.20 -5.93
C ASP A 229 -23.27 3.44 -6.53
N LYS A 230 -22.45 3.27 -7.58
CA LYS A 230 -21.83 4.37 -8.32
C LYS A 230 -22.89 5.26 -8.98
N GLU A 231 -23.84 4.68 -9.72
CA GLU A 231 -24.89 5.46 -10.39
C GLU A 231 -25.69 6.30 -9.40
N LYS A 232 -26.02 5.73 -8.23
CA LYS A 232 -26.68 6.46 -7.14
C LYS A 232 -25.80 7.58 -6.61
N TYR A 233 -24.52 7.32 -6.37
CA TYR A 233 -23.57 8.34 -5.91
C TYR A 233 -23.46 9.50 -6.91
N ASP A 234 -23.33 9.21 -8.21
CA ASP A 234 -23.20 10.23 -9.25
C ASP A 234 -24.47 11.11 -9.33
N LYS A 235 -25.66 10.54 -9.12
CA LYS A 235 -26.91 11.31 -9.00
C LYS A 235 -26.93 12.23 -7.78
N GLN A 236 -26.56 11.69 -6.61
CA GLN A 236 -26.50 12.47 -5.36
C GLN A 236 -25.47 13.60 -5.45
N LEU A 237 -24.32 13.33 -6.09
CA LEU A 237 -23.27 14.31 -6.30
C LEU A 237 -23.78 15.48 -7.15
N ARG A 238 -24.45 15.20 -8.28
CA ARG A 238 -25.04 16.23 -9.14
C ARG A 238 -26.05 17.10 -8.37
N GLN A 239 -26.97 16.48 -7.65
CA GLN A 239 -27.96 17.19 -6.83
C GLN A 239 -27.30 18.12 -5.81
N ALA A 240 -26.30 17.64 -5.08
CA ALA A 240 -25.60 18.44 -4.08
C ALA A 240 -24.86 19.67 -4.66
N PHE A 241 -24.47 19.64 -5.94
CA PHE A 241 -23.87 20.77 -6.63
C PHE A 241 -24.89 21.70 -7.30
N GLU A 242 -26.04 21.16 -7.75
CA GLU A 242 -27.16 21.95 -8.27
C GLU A 242 -27.83 22.77 -7.14
N ASP A 243 -28.10 22.15 -5.99
CA ASP A 243 -28.70 22.81 -4.82
C ASP A 243 -27.82 23.96 -4.27
N LYS A 244 -26.49 23.85 -4.41
CA LYS A 244 -25.55 24.91 -3.98
C LYS A 244 -25.56 26.11 -4.92
N VAL A 245 -25.90 25.94 -6.20
CA VAL A 245 -26.04 27.05 -7.15
C VAL A 245 -27.32 27.83 -6.86
N GLU A 246 -28.40 27.16 -6.47
CA GLU A 246 -29.65 27.81 -6.07
C GLU A 246 -29.58 28.55 -4.73
N LEU A 247 -28.71 28.12 -3.80
CA LEU A 247 -28.45 28.80 -2.52
C LEU A 247 -27.54 30.03 -2.61
N LEU A 248 -26.91 30.27 -3.77
CA LEU A 248 -26.00 31.40 -4.04
C LEU A 248 -26.60 32.44 -5.01
N CYS A 249 -27.86 32.25 -5.44
CA CYS A 249 -28.66 33.21 -6.21
C CYS A 249 -29.79 33.77 -5.34
#